data_AF-A0A4R0ZJQ6-F1
#
_entry.id   AF-A0A4R0ZJQ6-F1
#
_cell.length_a   1.000
_cell.length_b   1.000
_cell.length_c   1.000
_cell.angle_alpha   90.00
_cell.angle_beta   90.00
_cell.angle_gamma   90.00
#
_symmetry.space_group_name_H-M   'P 1'
#
loop_
_entity.id
_entity.type
_entity.pdbx_description
1 polymer ?
#
loop_
_entity_poly.entity_id
_entity_poly.type
_entity_poly.pdbx_seq_one_letter_code
_entity_poly.pdbx_strand_id
1 'polypeptide(L)'
;FQLMGIEAFRPKIAILTNLYDAHLDYHGTRHDYFEAKANITKNQTEEDYFIINADQEAVIQLAEESRARIVPFSVSRVLEAGACVKDGWICFNGEPVMKREDASLPGNHNLENILSSIAAAKLSGV
;
A
#
# COMPACT_ATOMS: atom_id res chain seq x y z
N PHE A 1 -4.40 -5.93 -15.87
CA PHE A 1 -3.95 -5.73 -17.27
C PHE A 1 -2.45 -5.46 -17.40
N GLN A 2 -1.94 -4.23 -17.22
CA GLN A 2 -0.54 -3.87 -17.55
C GLN A 2 0.52 -4.70 -16.81
N LEU A 3 0.28 -5.00 -15.54
CA LEU A 3 1.23 -5.70 -14.68
C LEU A 3 1.45 -7.18 -15.06
N MET A 4 0.57 -7.79 -15.86
CA MET A 4 0.78 -9.18 -16.31
C MET A 4 1.90 -9.30 -17.36
N GLY A 5 2.18 -8.23 -18.10
CA GLY A 5 3.14 -8.21 -19.20
C GLY A 5 4.51 -7.64 -18.84
N ILE A 6 4.81 -7.46 -17.55
CA ILE A 6 6.09 -6.86 -17.16
C ILE A 6 7.23 -7.88 -17.22
N GLU A 7 8.35 -7.43 -17.79
CA GLU A 7 9.61 -8.19 -17.81
C GLU A 7 10.61 -7.59 -16.84
N ALA A 8 11.02 -6.33 -17.06
CA ALA A 8 12.08 -5.67 -16.27
C ALA A 8 11.58 -4.56 -15.33
N PHE A 9 10.27 -4.26 -15.30
CA PHE A 9 9.72 -3.20 -14.46
C PHE A 9 9.98 -3.52 -12.98
N ARG A 10 10.71 -2.63 -12.30
CA ARG A 10 11.13 -2.76 -10.90
C ARG A 10 11.00 -1.42 -10.20
N PRO A 11 9.83 -1.09 -9.63
CA PRO A 11 9.66 0.16 -8.91
C PRO A 11 10.43 0.13 -7.59
N LYS A 12 11.07 1.24 -7.20
CA LYS A 12 11.73 1.34 -5.89
C LYS A 12 10.72 1.30 -4.75
N ILE A 13 9.57 1.93 -4.96
CA ILE A 13 8.42 1.96 -4.04
C ILE A 13 7.20 1.56 -4.87
N ALA A 14 6.57 0.45 -4.51
CA ALA A 14 5.27 0.02 -5.04
C ALA A 14 4.19 0.26 -3.98
N ILE A 15 2.96 0.52 -4.42
CA ILE A 15 1.81 0.73 -3.53
C ILE A 15 0.65 -0.13 -4.00
N LEU A 16 0.05 -0.89 -3.09
CA LEU A 16 -1.23 -1.55 -3.29
C LEU A 16 -2.25 -1.02 -2.29
N THR A 17 -3.15 -0.16 -2.77
CA THR A 17 -4.09 0.59 -1.92
C THR A 17 -5.27 -0.23 -1.44
N ASN A 18 -5.84 -1.09 -2.30
CA ASN A 18 -6.94 -1.97 -1.99
C ASN A 18 -7.13 -3.04 -3.08
N LEU A 19 -7.86 -4.08 -2.72
CA LEU A 19 -8.25 -5.18 -3.60
C LEU A 19 -9.76 -5.44 -3.49
N TYR A 20 -10.51 -4.97 -4.49
CA TYR A 20 -11.93 -5.27 -4.68
C TYR A 20 -12.15 -6.00 -5.99
N ASP A 21 -13.23 -6.78 -6.07
CA ASP A 21 -13.61 -7.50 -7.28
C ASP A 21 -13.86 -6.49 -8.40
N ALA A 22 -13.00 -6.54 -9.42
CA ALA A 22 -13.10 -5.72 -10.61
C ALA A 22 -12.50 -6.49 -11.79
N HIS A 23 -13.06 -6.30 -12.98
CA HIS A 23 -12.55 -6.88 -14.23
C HIS A 23 -12.47 -8.42 -14.24
N LEU A 24 -13.40 -9.10 -13.56
CA LEU A 24 -13.44 -10.58 -13.51
C LEU A 24 -13.78 -11.21 -14.87
N ASP A 25 -14.47 -10.48 -15.74
CA ASP A 25 -14.72 -10.85 -17.13
C ASP A 25 -13.43 -11.10 -17.93
N TYR A 26 -12.35 -10.41 -17.57
CA TYR A 26 -11.03 -10.59 -18.19
C TYR A 26 -10.11 -11.50 -17.39
N HIS A 27 -10.07 -11.32 -16.06
CA HIS A 27 -9.16 -12.06 -15.20
C HIS A 27 -9.64 -13.47 -14.85
N GLY A 28 -10.91 -13.79 -15.11
CA GLY A 28 -11.51 -15.09 -14.79
C GLY A 28 -11.88 -15.18 -13.32
N THR A 29 -10.89 -15.28 -12.43
CA THR A 29 -11.11 -15.38 -10.99
C THR A 29 -10.58 -14.17 -10.22
N ARG A 30 -11.09 -13.96 -9.01
CA ARG A 30 -10.58 -12.96 -8.07
C ARG A 30 -9.10 -13.20 -7.74
N HIS A 31 -8.72 -14.47 -7.61
CA HIS A 31 -7.34 -14.87 -7.35
C HIS A 31 -6.42 -14.40 -8.48
N ASP A 32 -6.76 -14.73 -9.73
CA ASP A 32 -5.96 -14.33 -10.90
C ASP A 32 -5.83 -12.80 -11.05
N TYR A 33 -6.87 -12.06 -10.70
CA TYR A 33 -6.84 -10.60 -10.66
C TYR A 33 -5.89 -10.06 -9.57
N PHE A 34 -5.87 -10.69 -8.40
CA PHE A 34 -5.01 -10.29 -7.29
C PHE A 34 -3.54 -10.60 -7.61
N GLU A 35 -3.25 -11.80 -8.11
CA GLU A 35 -1.94 -12.20 -8.61
C GLU A 35 -1.45 -11.26 -9.71
N ALA A 36 -2.33 -10.88 -10.64
CA ALA A 36 -1.99 -9.93 -11.69
C ALA A 36 -1.54 -8.57 -11.15
N LYS A 37 -2.06 -8.12 -10.00
CA LYS A 37 -1.60 -6.89 -9.33
C LYS A 37 -0.33 -7.11 -8.51
N ALA A 38 -0.19 -8.28 -7.87
CA ALA A 38 1.01 -8.65 -7.12
C ALA A 38 2.27 -8.52 -7.98
N ASN A 39 2.14 -8.76 -9.30
CA ASN A 39 3.23 -8.58 -10.25
C ASN A 39 3.94 -7.22 -10.15
N ILE A 40 3.32 -6.16 -9.61
CA ILE A 40 4.04 -4.89 -9.35
C ILE A 40 5.33 -5.06 -8.52
N THR A 41 5.40 -6.10 -7.70
CA THR A 41 6.55 -6.45 -6.85
C THR A 41 7.43 -7.56 -7.44
N LYS A 42 7.06 -8.14 -8.59
CA LYS A 42 7.71 -9.33 -9.19
C LYS A 42 9.24 -9.24 -9.27
N ASN A 43 9.75 -8.06 -9.59
CA ASN A 43 11.19 -7.81 -9.74
C ASN A 43 11.80 -7.02 -8.57
N GLN A 44 11.02 -6.67 -7.54
CA GLN A 44 11.52 -5.98 -6.35
C GLN A 44 12.44 -6.91 -5.53
N THR A 45 13.38 -6.31 -4.81
CA THR A 45 14.26 -7.00 -3.86
C THR A 45 14.08 -6.44 -2.45
N GLU A 46 14.81 -6.99 -1.48
CA GLU A 46 14.85 -6.51 -0.09
C GLU A 46 15.37 -5.07 0.06
N GLU A 47 15.87 -4.46 -1.00
CA GLU A 47 16.25 -3.04 -1.01
C GLU A 47 15.06 -2.13 -1.32
N ASP A 48 14.01 -2.66 -1.91
CA ASP A 48 12.83 -1.94 -2.40
C ASP A 48 11.69 -2.02 -1.39
N TYR A 49 10.67 -1.20 -1.57
CA TYR A 49 9.55 -1.08 -0.63
C TYR A 49 8.22 -1.43 -1.29
N PHE A 50 7.36 -2.08 -0.51
CA PHE A 50 5.99 -2.35 -0.89
C PHE A 50 5.02 -1.83 0.19
N ILE A 51 4.30 -0.77 -0.16
CA ILE A 51 3.34 -0.11 0.72
C ILE A 51 1.98 -0.78 0.55
N ILE A 52 1.39 -1.27 1.65
CA ILE A 52 0.18 -2.08 1.60
C ILE A 52 -0.88 -1.62 2.58
N ASN A 53 -2.14 -1.85 2.24
CA ASN A 53 -3.27 -1.60 3.14
C ASN A 53 -3.43 -2.75 4.15
N ALA A 54 -3.07 -2.48 5.41
CA ALA A 54 -3.18 -3.43 6.51
C ALA A 54 -4.62 -3.60 7.05
N ASP A 55 -5.59 -2.86 6.51
CA ASP A 55 -7.01 -3.05 6.82
C ASP A 55 -7.67 -4.15 5.95
N GLN A 56 -6.95 -4.69 4.95
CA GLN A 56 -7.45 -5.75 4.08
C GLN A 56 -6.60 -7.03 4.16
N GLU A 57 -7.19 -8.09 4.69
CA GLU A 57 -6.54 -9.40 4.84
C GLU A 57 -5.98 -9.94 3.52
N ALA A 58 -6.74 -9.81 2.42
CA ALA A 58 -6.29 -10.27 1.11
C ALA A 58 -5.05 -9.52 0.59
N VAL A 59 -4.89 -8.24 0.95
CA VAL A 59 -3.70 -7.45 0.61
C VAL A 59 -2.50 -7.90 1.44
N ILE A 60 -2.73 -8.21 2.73
CA ILE A 60 -1.68 -8.72 3.63
C ILE A 60 -1.16 -10.06 3.11
N GLN A 61 -2.07 -11.01 2.82
CA GLN A 61 -1.71 -12.34 2.31
C GLN A 61 -0.91 -12.25 1.00
N LEU A 62 -1.34 -11.40 0.06
CA LEU A 62 -0.64 -11.19 -1.20
C LEU A 62 0.77 -10.61 -1.01
N ALA A 63 0.97 -9.81 0.04
CA ALA A 63 2.26 -9.19 0.32
C ALA A 63 3.29 -10.17 0.90
N GLU A 64 2.86 -11.32 1.47
CA GLU A 64 3.76 -12.34 2.01
C GLU A 64 4.69 -12.95 0.95
N GLU A 65 4.28 -12.92 -0.32
CA GLU A 65 5.08 -13.42 -1.44
C GLU A 65 6.12 -12.42 -1.96
N SER A 66 6.03 -11.16 -1.52
CA SER A 66 6.94 -10.10 -1.96
C SER A 66 8.31 -10.21 -1.27
N ARG A 67 9.37 -9.97 -2.04
CA ARG A 67 10.73 -9.80 -1.48
C ARG A 67 11.02 -8.38 -0.99
N ALA A 68 10.13 -7.44 -1.30
CA ALA A 68 10.28 -6.05 -0.88
C ALA A 68 10.05 -5.89 0.62
N ARG A 69 10.61 -4.83 1.20
CA ARG A 69 10.29 -4.44 2.57
C ARG A 69 8.85 -3.97 2.65
N ILE A 70 8.04 -4.68 3.42
CA ILE A 70 6.63 -4.36 3.61
C ILE A 70 6.48 -3.14 4.51
N VAL A 71 5.72 -2.15 4.05
CA VAL A 71 5.41 -0.91 4.79
C VAL A 71 3.90 -0.77 4.88
N PRO A 72 3.26 -1.17 5.98
CA PRO A 72 1.82 -1.13 6.08
C PRO A 72 1.30 0.31 6.23
N PHE A 73 0.06 0.51 5.84
CA PHE A 73 -0.74 1.64 6.30
C PHE A 73 -2.11 1.19 6.77
N SER A 74 -2.72 1.95 7.68
CA SER A 74 -4.04 1.63 8.20
C SER A 74 -4.78 2.87 8.68
N VAL A 75 -6.07 2.96 8.33
CA VAL A 75 -6.99 3.98 8.88
C VAL A 75 -7.70 3.49 10.14
N SER A 76 -7.66 2.18 10.41
CA SER A 76 -8.42 1.55 11.51
C SER A 76 -7.55 1.10 12.70
N ARG A 77 -6.23 0.98 12.51
CA ARG A 77 -5.27 0.46 13.49
C ARG A 77 -4.13 1.45 13.69
N VAL A 78 -3.65 1.55 14.92
CA VAL A 78 -2.38 2.21 15.22
C VAL A 78 -1.26 1.22 14.92
N LEU A 79 -0.26 1.64 14.15
CA LEU A 79 0.87 0.84 13.73
C LEU A 79 2.16 1.40 14.33
N GLU A 80 3.05 0.53 14.81
CA GLU A 80 4.39 0.91 15.27
C GLU A 80 5.33 1.21 14.08
N ALA A 81 5.17 0.46 12.99
CA ALA A 81 5.86 0.67 11.73
C ALA A 81 4.85 0.87 10.61
N GLY A 82 5.12 1.77 9.67
CA GLY A 82 4.19 2.17 8.62
C GLY A 82 3.41 3.45 8.92
N ALA A 83 2.36 3.72 8.16
CA ALA A 83 1.56 4.95 8.27
C ALA A 83 0.18 4.69 8.92
N CYS A 84 -0.17 5.45 9.95
CA CYS A 84 -1.48 5.32 10.61
C CYS A 84 -1.99 6.64 11.17
N VAL A 85 -3.21 6.61 11.74
CA VAL A 85 -3.72 7.70 12.57
C VAL A 85 -3.61 7.32 14.05
N LYS A 86 -2.94 8.17 14.84
CA LYS A 86 -2.81 8.02 16.29
C LYS A 86 -3.09 9.34 16.97
N ASP A 87 -4.03 9.36 17.93
CA ASP A 87 -4.35 10.54 18.75
C ASP A 87 -4.63 11.83 17.95
N GLY A 88 -5.31 11.70 16.80
CA GLY A 88 -5.63 12.82 15.91
C GLY A 88 -4.49 13.25 14.98
N TRP A 89 -3.34 12.59 15.04
CA TRP A 89 -2.21 12.79 14.14
C TRP A 89 -2.14 11.70 13.08
N ILE A 90 -1.72 12.09 11.89
CA ILE A 90 -1.19 11.17 10.90
C ILE A 90 0.28 10.95 11.23
N CYS A 91 0.66 9.69 11.42
CA CYS A 91 2.00 9.29 11.84
C CYS A 91 2.65 8.34 10.84
N PHE A 92 3.98 8.36 10.78
CA PHE A 92 4.80 7.37 10.08
C PHE A 92 5.86 6.81 11.03
N ASN A 93 5.91 5.49 11.21
CA ASN A 93 6.79 4.82 12.18
C ASN A 93 6.70 5.42 13.60
N GLY A 94 5.48 5.77 14.02
CA GLY A 94 5.21 6.40 15.31
C GLY A 94 5.51 7.91 15.38
N GLU A 95 6.23 8.47 14.40
CA GLU A 95 6.52 9.91 14.35
C GLU A 95 5.32 10.70 13.79
N PRO A 96 4.83 11.74 14.48
CA PRO A 96 3.74 12.58 13.98
C PRO A 96 4.22 13.41 12.77
N VAL A 97 3.45 13.37 11.68
CA VAL A 97 3.76 14.08 10.42
C VAL A 97 2.89 15.32 10.28
N MET A 98 1.58 15.17 10.43
CA MET A 98 0.61 16.27 10.38
C MET A 98 -0.65 15.91 11.16
N LYS A 99 -1.47 16.89 11.52
CA LYS A 99 -2.76 16.58 12.12
C LYS A 99 -3.73 16.05 11.09
N ARG A 100 -4.60 15.15 11.51
CA ARG A 100 -5.71 14.63 10.69
C ARG A 100 -6.67 15.74 10.25
N GLU A 101 -6.91 16.74 11.12
CA GLU A 101 -7.83 17.85 10.83
C GLU A 101 -7.35 18.77 9.71
N ASP A 102 -6.04 18.83 9.49
CA ASP A 102 -5.43 19.65 8.43
C ASP A 102 -5.56 18.96 7.05
N ALA A 103 -5.91 17.67 7.01
CA ALA A 103 -6.21 16.97 5.77
C ALA A 103 -7.54 17.49 5.19
N SER A 104 -7.46 18.28 4.11
CA SER A 104 -8.62 18.96 3.52
C SER A 104 -9.63 18.04 2.81
N LEU A 105 -9.39 16.72 2.79
CA LEU A 105 -10.19 15.75 2.06
C LEU A 105 -10.96 14.82 3.03
N PRO A 106 -12.29 14.88 3.07
CA PRO A 106 -13.09 14.02 3.94
C PRO A 106 -13.14 12.57 3.42
N GLY A 107 -13.37 11.62 4.33
CA GLY A 107 -13.64 10.21 4.01
C GLY A 107 -12.44 9.28 4.14
N ASN A 108 -12.70 8.02 4.52
CA ASN A 108 -11.65 7.04 4.80
C ASN A 108 -10.80 6.70 3.57
N HIS A 109 -11.37 6.64 2.37
CA HIS A 109 -10.61 6.40 1.14
C HIS A 109 -9.58 7.51 0.87
N ASN A 110 -9.90 8.77 1.18
CA ASN A 110 -8.93 9.86 1.07
C ASN A 110 -7.85 9.76 2.13
N LEU A 111 -8.21 9.33 3.34
CA LEU A 111 -7.23 9.07 4.39
C LEU A 111 -6.28 7.92 4.01
N GLU A 112 -6.78 6.83 3.41
CA GLU A 112 -5.94 5.74 2.86
C GLU A 112 -4.93 6.29 1.82
N ASN A 113 -5.40 7.14 0.91
CA ASN A 113 -4.54 7.78 -0.09
C ASN A 113 -3.47 8.67 0.57
N ILE A 114 -3.84 9.44 1.59
CA ILE A 114 -2.91 10.30 2.33
C ILE A 114 -1.86 9.45 3.06
N LEU A 115 -2.27 8.41 3.78
CA LEU A 115 -1.36 7.56 4.55
C LEU A 115 -0.35 6.85 3.64
N SER A 116 -0.82 6.26 2.54
CA SER A 116 0.06 5.60 1.56
C SER A 116 1.00 6.59 0.86
N SER A 117 0.53 7.82 0.58
CA SER A 117 1.38 8.87 0.00
C SER A 117 2.44 9.37 0.97
N ILE A 118 2.10 9.55 2.25
CA ILE A 118 3.05 9.93 3.30
C ILE A 118 4.12 8.85 3.45
N ALA A 119 3.72 7.58 3.49
CA ALA A 119 4.68 6.47 3.53
C ALA A 119 5.65 6.54 2.34
N ALA A 120 5.16 6.75 1.13
CA ALA A 120 6.01 6.87 -0.06
C ALA A 120 6.97 8.07 0.01
N ALA A 121 6.48 9.23 0.46
CA ALA A 121 7.29 10.44 0.61
C ALA A 121 8.41 10.26 1.64
N LYS A 122 8.09 9.72 2.83
CA LYS A 122 9.06 9.44 3.90
C LYS A 122 10.14 8.44 3.46
N LEU A 123 9.75 7.38 2.76
CA LEU A 123 10.68 6.39 2.19
C LEU A 123 11.57 6.97 1.09
N SER A 124 11.14 8.04 0.43
CA SER A 124 11.92 8.76 -0.58
C SER A 124 12.85 9.83 0.01
N GLY A 125 12.87 10.00 1.33
CA GLY A 125 13.76 10.93 2.03
C GLY A 125 13.22 12.35 2.24
N VAL A 126 11.90 12.54 2.16
CA VAL A 126 11.21 13.81 2.47
C VAL A 126 10.90 13.93 3.96
#